data_AF-A0A8J3G5G3-F1
#
_entry.id   AF-A0A8J3G5G3-F1
#
_cell.length_a   1.000
_cell.length_b   1.000
_cell.length_c   1.000
_cell.angle_alpha   90.00
_cell.angle_beta   90.00
_cell.angle_gamma   90.00
#
_symmetry.space_group_name_H-M   'P 1'
#
loop_
_entity.id
_entity.type
_entity.pdbx_description
1 polymer ?
#
loop_
_entity_poly.entity_id
_entity_poly.type
_entity_poly.pdbx_seq_one_letter_code
_entity_poly.pdbx_strand_id
1 'polypeptide(L)'
;MKVILRLLLFVLTTSTYAQVIPSENYTDFLPHGYVLLKEIKGDLNKDGLEDRVWIIQGSDEELFIEDEYCGTLNRNLRGILILFQKEQTYEVVLENNACFPSESEDGGVYVCCP
;
A
#
# COMPACT_ATOMS: atom_id res chain seq x y z
N MET A 1 49.82 10.61 25.27
CA MET A 1 49.26 9.33 24.76
C MET A 1 47.86 9.00 25.29
N LYS A 2 47.53 9.27 26.57
CA LYS A 2 46.21 8.97 27.14
C LYS A 2 45.04 9.82 26.60
N VAL A 3 45.29 11.05 26.13
CA VAL A 3 44.25 11.95 25.59
C VAL A 3 43.80 11.53 24.19
N ILE A 4 44.73 11.09 23.34
CA ILE A 4 44.42 10.56 21.99
C ILE A 4 43.59 9.28 22.10
N LEU A 5 43.90 8.42 23.10
CA LEU A 5 43.13 7.20 23.37
C LEU A 5 41.69 7.47 23.84
N ARG A 6 41.48 8.55 24.60
CA ARG A 6 40.13 8.99 25.03
C ARG A 6 39.31 9.59 23.88
N LEU A 7 39.97 10.32 22.97
CA LEU A 7 39.32 10.87 21.78
C LEU A 7 38.86 9.76 20.83
N LEU A 8 39.68 8.71 20.66
CA LEU A 8 39.33 7.55 19.83
C LEU A 8 38.11 6.79 20.39
N LEU A 9 38.01 6.66 21.72
CA LEU A 9 36.88 5.99 22.36
C LEU A 9 35.55 6.75 22.20
N PHE A 10 35.60 8.08 22.06
CA PHE A 10 34.41 8.91 21.88
C PHE A 10 33.82 8.81 20.45
N VAL A 11 34.65 8.49 19.45
CA VAL A 11 34.19 8.31 18.06
C VAL A 11 33.47 6.96 17.88
N LEU A 12 33.88 5.91 18.60
CA LEU A 12 33.26 4.59 18.51
C LEU A 12 31.82 4.51 19.07
N THR A 13 31.39 5.41 19.95
CA THR A 13 30.05 5.33 20.56
C THR A 13 28.93 5.93 19.70
N THR A 14 29.25 6.55 18.56
CA THR A 14 28.24 7.26 17.73
C THR A 14 27.75 6.49 16.50
N SER A 15 28.35 5.35 16.17
CA SER A 15 27.99 4.56 14.99
C SER A 15 27.06 3.40 15.34
N THR A 16 25.84 3.68 15.80
CA THR A 16 24.72 2.72 15.73
C THR A 16 23.43 3.42 15.33
N TYR A 17 23.43 4.06 14.16
CA TYR A 17 22.19 4.16 13.41
C TYR A 17 22.02 2.83 12.70
N ALA A 18 21.31 1.90 13.33
CA ALA A 18 20.74 0.79 12.59
C ALA A 18 19.81 1.42 11.56
N GLN A 19 20.24 1.44 10.28
CA GLN A 19 19.31 1.68 9.19
C GLN A 19 18.42 0.45 9.14
N VAL A 20 17.36 0.46 9.95
CA VAL A 20 16.26 -0.46 9.76
C VAL A 20 15.69 -0.09 8.40
N ILE A 21 15.95 -0.94 7.42
CA ILE A 21 15.25 -0.91 6.15
C ILE A 21 13.79 -1.14 6.52
N PRO A 22 12.87 -0.18 6.25
CA PRO A 22 11.46 -0.37 6.50
C PRO A 22 11.06 -1.71 5.92
N SER A 23 10.45 -2.57 6.73
CA SER A 23 9.93 -3.85 6.26
C SER A 23 8.97 -3.58 5.10
N GLU A 24 9.38 -3.91 3.87
CA GLU A 24 8.57 -3.80 2.66
C GLU A 24 7.44 -4.84 2.61
N ASN A 25 6.97 -5.36 3.75
CA ASN A 25 5.91 -6.35 3.75
C ASN A 25 4.55 -5.64 3.65
N TYR A 26 4.29 -5.09 2.46
CA TYR A 26 3.06 -4.40 2.08
C TYR A 26 1.80 -5.24 2.36
N THR A 27 1.94 -6.58 2.37
CA THR A 27 0.88 -7.51 2.69
C THR A 27 0.26 -7.29 4.06
N ASP A 28 0.98 -6.71 5.01
CA ASP A 28 0.51 -6.51 6.38
C ASP A 28 -0.63 -5.48 6.48
N PHE A 29 -0.76 -4.62 5.46
CA PHE A 29 -1.79 -3.58 5.40
C PHE A 29 -2.94 -3.91 4.46
N LEU A 30 -2.83 -4.96 3.64
CA LEU A 30 -3.85 -5.34 2.68
C LEU A 30 -5.00 -6.06 3.41
N PRO A 31 -6.25 -5.57 3.34
CA PRO A 31 -7.37 -6.25 3.99
C PRO A 31 -7.55 -7.67 3.44
N HIS A 32 -7.97 -8.59 4.31
CA HIS A 32 -8.24 -9.97 3.89
C HIS A 32 -9.34 -10.00 2.81
N GLY A 33 -9.13 -10.80 1.76
CA GLY A 33 -10.06 -10.89 0.62
C GLY A 33 -9.93 -9.72 -0.36
N TYR A 34 -8.80 -9.01 -0.36
CA TYR A 34 -8.48 -7.99 -1.34
C TYR A 34 -7.15 -8.28 -2.03
N VAL A 35 -7.03 -7.77 -3.26
CA VAL A 35 -5.79 -7.75 -4.05
C VAL A 35 -5.37 -6.32 -4.33
N LEU A 36 -4.06 -6.06 -4.39
CA LEU A 36 -3.53 -4.76 -4.80
C LEU A 36 -3.56 -4.64 -6.33
N LEU A 37 -4.32 -3.67 -6.86
CA LEU A 37 -4.37 -3.40 -8.30
C LEU A 37 -3.33 -2.38 -8.74
N LYS A 38 -3.15 -1.32 -7.94
CA LYS A 38 -2.27 -0.21 -8.31
C LYS A 38 -1.69 0.43 -7.06
N GLU A 39 -0.41 0.77 -7.14
CA GLU A 39 0.28 1.60 -6.18
C GLU A 39 0.69 2.93 -6.84
N ILE A 40 0.49 4.02 -6.10
CA ILE A 40 0.96 5.36 -6.43
C ILE A 40 1.75 5.86 -5.23
N LYS A 41 2.89 6.47 -5.48
CA LYS A 41 3.81 6.98 -4.45
C LYS A 41 3.93 8.49 -4.53
N GLY A 42 4.06 9.15 -3.38
CA GLY A 42 4.29 10.59 -3.31
C GLY A 42 4.12 11.15 -1.90
N ASP A 43 4.58 12.36 -1.67
CA ASP A 43 4.46 13.06 -0.38
C ASP A 43 3.11 13.78 -0.30
N LEU A 44 2.11 13.15 0.33
CA LEU A 44 0.74 13.65 0.38
C LEU A 44 0.56 14.72 1.47
N ASN A 45 1.31 14.59 2.56
CA ASN A 45 1.18 15.42 3.76
C ASN A 45 2.27 16.52 3.88
N LYS A 46 3.25 16.53 2.97
CA LYS A 46 4.39 17.46 2.89
C LYS A 46 5.41 17.33 4.02
N ASP A 47 5.61 16.13 4.55
CA ASP A 47 6.62 15.85 5.57
C ASP A 47 7.99 15.44 4.98
N GLY A 48 8.08 15.32 3.66
CA GLY A 48 9.28 14.91 2.93
C GLY A 48 9.50 13.40 2.88
N LEU A 49 8.55 12.60 3.38
CA LEU A 49 8.52 11.14 3.26
C LEU A 49 7.63 10.71 2.10
N GLU A 50 7.90 9.51 1.55
CA GLU A 50 7.15 8.98 0.41
C GLU A 50 5.95 8.15 0.89
N ASP A 51 4.77 8.75 0.90
CA ASP A 51 3.51 8.08 1.19
C ASP A 51 3.07 7.18 0.02
N ARG A 52 2.12 6.28 0.30
CA ARG A 52 1.55 5.36 -0.69
C ARG A 52 0.04 5.48 -0.74
N VAL A 53 -0.49 5.47 -1.96
CA VAL A 53 -1.91 5.31 -2.26
C VAL A 53 -2.08 4.01 -3.02
N TRP A 54 -2.91 3.13 -2.49
CA TRP A 54 -3.24 1.86 -3.12
C TRP A 54 -4.68 1.87 -3.63
N ILE A 55 -4.86 1.36 -4.84
CA ILE A 55 -6.15 0.90 -5.34
C ILE A 55 -6.19 -0.60 -5.12
N ILE A 56 -7.16 -1.05 -4.35
CA ILE A 56 -7.37 -2.46 -4.04
C ILE A 56 -8.68 -2.95 -4.67
N GLN A 57 -8.84 -4.25 -4.86
CA GLN A 57 -10.09 -4.85 -5.32
C GLN A 57 -10.44 -6.06 -4.48
N GLY A 58 -11.72 -6.25 -4.18
CA GLY A 58 -12.18 -7.49 -3.56
C GLY A 58 -11.82 -8.70 -4.42
N SER A 59 -11.69 -9.86 -3.77
CA SER A 59 -11.36 -11.12 -4.42
C SER A 59 -12.37 -12.23 -4.08
N ASP A 60 -13.63 -11.86 -3.88
CA ASP A 60 -14.71 -12.82 -3.66
C ASP A 60 -14.99 -13.59 -4.95
N GLU A 61 -14.81 -14.90 -4.91
CA GLU A 61 -15.03 -15.81 -6.05
C GLU A 61 -16.49 -15.80 -6.50
N GLU A 62 -17.45 -15.56 -5.59
CA GLU A 62 -18.88 -15.49 -5.93
C GLU A 62 -19.23 -14.26 -6.78
N LEU A 63 -18.35 -13.26 -6.79
CA LEU A 63 -18.51 -12.03 -7.57
C LEU A 63 -17.85 -12.09 -8.95
N PHE A 64 -17.26 -13.23 -9.33
CA PHE A 64 -16.88 -13.52 -10.70
C PHE A 64 -18.05 -14.21 -11.41
N ILE A 65 -18.64 -13.53 -12.38
CA ILE A 65 -19.85 -13.99 -13.08
C ILE A 65 -19.51 -14.29 -14.54
N GLU A 66 -19.89 -15.46 -15.02
CA GLU A 66 -19.84 -15.79 -16.44
C GLU A 66 -21.02 -15.15 -17.18
N ASP A 67 -20.71 -14.26 -18.12
CA ASP A 67 -21.67 -13.67 -19.05
C ASP A 67 -21.52 -14.31 -20.44
N GLU A 68 -22.65 -14.55 -21.11
CA GLU A 68 -22.71 -15.22 -22.42
C GLU A 68 -21.94 -14.48 -23.52
N TYR A 69 -21.85 -13.15 -23.44
CA TYR A 69 -21.24 -12.30 -24.46
C TYR A 69 -19.93 -11.66 -24.00
N CYS A 70 -19.81 -11.36 -22.71
CA CYS A 70 -18.63 -10.69 -22.16
C CYS A 70 -17.58 -11.64 -21.57
N GLY A 71 -17.90 -12.93 -21.39
CA GLY A 71 -17.05 -13.86 -20.64
C GLY A 71 -17.09 -13.58 -19.13
N THR A 72 -15.98 -13.80 -18.43
CA THR A 72 -15.92 -13.61 -16.97
C THR A 72 -15.91 -12.12 -16.60
N LEU A 73 -16.95 -11.67 -15.91
CA LEU A 73 -17.07 -10.34 -15.33
C LEU A 73 -16.66 -10.35 -13.86
N ASN A 74 -15.71 -9.49 -13.49
CA ASN A 74 -15.34 -9.30 -12.09
C ASN A 74 -16.19 -8.17 -11.48
N ARG A 75 -17.10 -8.53 -10.57
CA ARG A 75 -18.02 -7.59 -9.89
C ARG A 75 -17.53 -7.16 -8.52
N ASN A 76 -16.32 -7.56 -8.12
CA ASN A 76 -15.73 -7.11 -6.88
C ASN A 76 -15.48 -5.59 -6.90
N LEU A 77 -15.98 -4.88 -5.88
CA LEU A 77 -15.75 -3.45 -5.72
C LEU A 77 -14.26 -3.15 -5.50
N ARG A 78 -13.88 -1.93 -5.87
CA ARG A 78 -12.53 -1.41 -5.67
C ARG A 78 -12.52 -0.45 -4.50
N GLY A 79 -11.44 -0.50 -3.74
CA GLY A 79 -11.17 0.36 -2.60
C GLY A 79 -9.97 1.27 -2.81
N ILE A 80 -9.78 2.17 -1.85
CA ILE A 80 -8.59 2.99 -1.69
C ILE A 80 -8.04 2.81 -0.28
N LEU A 81 -6.72 2.61 -0.19
CA LEU A 81 -5.96 2.61 1.06
C LEU A 81 -4.87 3.68 0.94
N ILE A 82 -4.74 4.54 1.96
CA ILE A 82 -3.68 5.55 2.02
C ILE A 82 -2.80 5.25 3.22
N LEU A 83 -1.50 5.15 2.96
CA LEU A 83 -0.46 4.79 3.90
C LEU A 83 0.53 5.95 4.00
N PHE A 84 0.58 6.60 5.15
CA PHE A 84 1.62 7.59 5.41
C PHE A 84 2.90 6.92 5.87
N GLN A 85 4.02 7.32 5.27
CA GLN A 85 5.32 6.81 5.69
C GLN A 85 5.67 7.37 7.07
N LYS A 86 6.15 6.49 7.95
CA LYS A 86 6.75 6.80 9.25
C LYS A 86 8.15 6.18 9.27
N GLU A 87 8.97 6.60 10.24
CA GLU A 87 10.38 6.25 10.38
C GLU A 87 10.80 4.93 9.68
N GLN A 88 10.21 3.81 10.10
CA GLN A 88 10.54 2.46 9.60
C GLN A 88 9.31 1.64 9.19
N THR A 89 8.14 2.27 9.07
CA THR A 89 6.86 1.60 8.81
C THR A 89 5.87 2.53 8.13
N TYR A 90 4.70 2.02 7.80
CA TYR A 90 3.56 2.83 7.35
C TYR A 90 2.47 2.91 8.42
N GLU A 91 1.71 4.00 8.37
CA GLU A 91 0.47 4.20 9.12
C GLU A 91 -0.69 4.25 8.12
N VAL A 92 -1.72 3.43 8.31
CA VAL A 92 -2.97 3.52 7.53
C VAL A 92 -3.73 4.76 8.00
N VAL A 93 -3.84 5.77 7.13
CA VAL A 93 -4.57 7.02 7.42
C VAL A 93 -5.94 7.08 6.76
N LEU A 94 -6.18 6.23 5.76
CA LEU A 94 -7.49 6.03 5.16
C LEU A 94 -7.61 4.59 4.69
N GLU A 95 -8.71 3.93 5.04
CA GLU A 95 -9.15 2.67 4.47
C GLU A 95 -10.61 2.83 4.03
N ASN A 96 -10.87 2.70 2.73
CA ASN A 96 -12.22 2.59 2.20
C ASN A 96 -12.25 1.50 1.13
N ASN A 97 -12.75 0.33 1.53
CA ASN A 97 -12.68 -0.88 0.73
C ASN A 97 -13.71 -0.94 -0.41
N ALA A 98 -14.75 -0.10 -0.35
CA ALA A 98 -15.86 -0.08 -1.30
C ALA A 98 -16.09 1.36 -1.83
N CYS A 99 -15.07 1.91 -2.47
CA CYS A 99 -15.04 3.30 -2.91
C CYS A 99 -15.37 3.48 -4.40
N PHE A 100 -15.07 2.47 -5.22
CA PHE A 100 -15.22 2.54 -6.67
C PHE A 100 -15.91 1.29 -7.22
N PRO A 101 -16.68 1.42 -8.32
CA PRO A 101 -17.24 0.27 -9.04
C PRO A 101 -16.12 -0.64 -9.54
N SER A 102 -16.45 -1.89 -9.88
CA SER A 102 -15.51 -2.81 -10.52
C SER A 102 -15.12 -2.32 -11.93
N GLU A 103 -14.15 -2.97 -12.57
CA GLU A 103 -13.78 -2.63 -13.97
C GLU A 103 -14.92 -2.90 -14.96
N SER A 104 -15.77 -3.87 -14.64
CA SER A 104 -16.90 -4.30 -15.48
C SER A 104 -18.17 -3.49 -15.23
N GLU A 105 -18.12 -2.40 -14.46
CA GLU A 105 -19.31 -1.61 -14.10
C GLU A 105 -19.14 -0.13 -14.47
N ASP A 106 -20.09 0.39 -15.25
CA ASP A 106 -20.22 1.80 -15.60
C ASP A 106 -21.59 2.32 -15.15
N GLY A 107 -21.60 3.11 -14.07
CA GLY A 107 -22.83 3.74 -13.56
C GLY A 107 -23.92 2.76 -13.07
N GLY A 108 -23.53 1.59 -12.54
CA GLY A 108 -24.46 0.53 -12.10
C GLY A 108 -24.92 -0.41 -13.22
N VAL A 109 -24.42 -0.23 -14.43
CA VAL A 109 -24.62 -1.15 -15.56
C VAL A 109 -23.35 -1.97 -15.76
N TYR A 110 -23.49 -3.29 -15.84
CA TYR A 110 -22.37 -4.15 -16.18
C TYR A 110 -22.12 -4.09 -17.68
N VAL A 111 -20.89 -3.75 -18.05
CA VAL A 111 -20.45 -3.60 -19.43
C VAL A 111 -19.36 -4.62 -19.73
N CYS A 112 -19.36 -5.17 -20.95
CA CYS A 112 -18.23 -5.98 -21.39
C CYS A 112 -16.98 -5.09 -21.41
N CYS A 113 -16.00 -5.41 -20.59
CA CYS A 113 -14.70 -4.76 -20.65
C CYS A 113 -13.98 -5.30 -21.90
N PRO A 114 -13.60 -4.46 -22.88
CA PRO A 114 -12.97 -4.90 -24.13
C PRO A 114 -11.56 -5.45 -23.96
#